data_AF-A0A0P8A1K5-F1
#
_entry.id   AF-A0A0P8A1K5-F1
#
_cell.length_a   1.000
_cell.length_b   1.000
_cell.length_c   1.000
_cell.angle_alpha   90.00
_cell.angle_beta   90.00
_cell.angle_gamma   90.00
#
_symmetry.space_group_name_H-M   'P 1'
#
loop_
_entity.id
_entity.type
_entity.pdbx_description
1 polymer ?
#
loop_
_entity_poly.entity_id
_entity_poly.type
_entity_poly.pdbx_seq_one_letter_code
_entity_poly.pdbx_strand_id
1 'polypeptide(L)' 'MLERAAGRTSVPQIFIGDTHVGGYDEMAGLERQGRLDTLLAGGV' A
#
# COMPACT_ATOMS: atom_id res chain seq x y z
N MET A 1 1.83 7.56 13.15
CA MET A 1 0.94 6.83 12.20
C MET A 1 0.15 7.77 11.31
N LEU A 2 -0.41 8.87 11.82
CA LEU A 2 -1.15 9.85 11.02
C LEU A 2 -0.30 10.52 9.92
N GLU A 3 0.97 10.85 10.21
CA GLU A 3 1.91 11.41 9.23
C GLU A 3 2.26 10.42 8.11
N ARG A 4 2.48 9.14 8.45
CA ARG A 4 2.75 8.08 7.47
C ARG A 4 1.55 7.82 6.57
N ALA A 5 0.33 7.93 7.10
CA ALA A 5 -0.92 7.78 6.37
C ALA A 5 -1.27 8.98 5.46
N ALA A 6 -0.38 9.97 5.32
CA ALA A 6 -0.64 11.23 4.62
C ALA A 6 -1.90 11.95 5.12
N GLY A 7 -2.14 11.92 6.44
CA GLY A 7 -3.29 12.56 7.08
C GLY A 7 -4.60 11.75 7.01
N ARG A 8 -4.61 10.55 6.41
CA ARG A 8 -5.78 9.66 6.45
C ARG A 8 -6.00 9.08 7.84
N THR A 9 -7.24 9.13 8.32
CA THR A 9 -7.68 8.61 9.62
C THR A 9 -8.47 7.30 9.50
N SER A 10 -8.86 6.92 8.28
CA SER A 10 -9.60 5.68 8.01
C SER A 10 -8.66 4.48 8.07
N VAL A 11 -9.18 3.33 8.45
CA VAL A 11 -8.44 2.05 8.47
C VAL A 11 -9.09 1.06 7.51
N PRO A 12 -8.31 0.15 6.88
CA PRO A 12 -6.87 -0.07 7.03
C PRO A 12 -6.01 0.95 6.26
N GLN A 13 -4.80 1.25 6.78
CA GLN A 13 -3.75 1.96 6.05
C GLN A 13 -2.59 0.99 5.79
N ILE A 14 -2.40 0.60 4.54
CA ILE A 14 -1.48 -0.45 4.09
C ILE A 14 -0.17 0.17 3.63
N PHE A 15 0.93 -0.39 4.10
CA PHE A 15 2.30 -0.01 3.72
C PHE A 15 3.08 -1.26 3.32
N ILE A 16 3.92 -1.14 2.30
CA ILE A 16 4.89 -2.17 1.90
C ILE A 16 6.27 -1.53 1.94
N GLY A 17 7.10 -1.97 2.90
CA GLY A 17 8.34 -1.27 3.26
C GLY A 17 8.05 0.17 3.68
N ASP A 18 8.72 1.12 3.01
CA ASP A 18 8.49 2.56 3.20
C ASP A 18 7.40 3.14 2.29
N THR A 19 6.84 2.34 1.38
CA THR A 19 5.81 2.79 0.44
C THR A 19 4.43 2.73 1.08
N HIS A 20 3.73 3.87 1.10
CA HIS A 20 2.31 3.91 1.45
C HIS A 20 1.46 3.46 0.26
N VAL A 21 0.75 2.34 0.40
CA VAL A 21 -0.10 1.77 -0.65
C VAL A 21 -1.48 2.40 -0.65
N GLY A 22 -2.04 2.71 0.53
CA GLY A 22 -3.39 3.24 0.69
C GLY A 22 -4.28 2.30 1.49
N GLY A 23 -5.55 2.16 1.12
CA GLY A 23 -6.49 1.24 1.74
C GLY A 23 -6.47 -0.16 1.13
N TYR A 24 -7.46 -0.96 1.51
CA TYR A 24 -7.64 -2.31 0.97
C TYR A 24 -7.90 -2.29 -0.54
N ASP A 25 -8.73 -1.35 -1.03
CA ASP A 25 -9.08 -1.25 -2.45
C ASP A 25 -7.86 -0.94 -3.32
N GLU A 26 -6.97 -0.05 -2.86
CA GLU A 26 -5.73 0.24 -3.57
C GLU A 26 -4.79 -0.98 -3.61
N MET A 27 -4.65 -1.72 -2.51
CA MET A 27 -3.85 -2.94 -2.46
C MET A 27 -4.41 -4.03 -3.39
N ALA A 28 -5.72 -4.30 -3.31
CA ALA A 28 -6.39 -5.26 -4.19
C ALA A 28 -6.33 -4.82 -5.67
N GLY A 29 -6.34 -3.52 -5.92
CA GLY A 29 -6.10 -2.94 -7.24
C GLY A 29 -4.72 -3.28 -7.81
N LEU A 30 -3.68 -3.24 -6.98
CA LEU A 30 -2.31 -3.64 -7.37
C LEU A 30 -2.19 -5.13 -7.64
N GLU A 31 -2.86 -5.96 -6.84
CA GLU A 31 -2.92 -7.42 -7.05
C GLU A 31 -3.58 -7.75 -8.39
N ARG A 32 -4.74 -7.15 -8.67
CA ARG A 32 -5.45 -7.34 -9.95
C ARG A 32 -4.62 -6.86 -11.15
N GLN A 33 -3.72 -5.90 -10.97
CA GLN A 33 -2.78 -5.45 -12.00
C GLN A 33 -1.54 -6.34 -12.13
N GLY A 34 -1.35 -7.34 -11.26
CA GLY A 34 -0.15 -8.18 -11.21
C GLY A 34 1.10 -7.42 -10.73
N ARG A 35 0.92 -6.28 -10.05
CA ARG A 35 2.01 -5.39 -9.61
C ARG A 35 2.35 -5.54 -8.13
N LEU A 36 1.47 -6.20 -7.37
CA LEU A 36 1.65 -6.38 -5.94
C LEU A 36 2.89 -7.23 -5.63
N ASP A 37 3.09 -8.34 -6.34
CA ASP A 37 4.25 -9.23 -6.13
C ASP A 37 5.59 -8.51 -6.34
N THR A 38 5.66 -7.62 -7.34
CA THR A 38 6.87 -6.83 -7.60
C THR A 38 7.17 -5.88 -6.43
N LEU A 39 6.13 -5.26 -5.87
CA LEU A 39 6.26 -4.37 -4.73
C LEU A 39 6.65 -5.13 -3.45
N LEU A 40 6.09 -6.34 -3.25
CA LEU A 40 6.41 -7.22 -2.12
C LEU A 40 7.82 -7.82 -2.21
N ALA A 41 8.32 -8.07 -3.41
CA ALA A 41 9.69 -8.52 -3.64
C ALA A 41 10.74 -7.45 -3.35
N GLY A 42 10.33 -6.25 -2.92
CA GLY A 42 11.21 -5.13 -2.62
C GLY A 42 11.66 -4.33 -3.84
N GLY A 43 11.08 -4.59 -5.02
CA GLY A 43 11.25 -3.88 -6.30
C GLY A 43 12.67 -3.40 -6.64
N VAL A 44 13.32 -4.11 -7.59
CA VAL A 44 14.63 -3.81 -8.25
C VAL A 44 15.21 -2.40 -8.09
#